data_AF-A0A1Z4V5N1-F1
#
_entry.id   AF-A0A1Z4V5N1-F1
#
_cell.length_a   1.000
_cell.length_b   1.000
_cell.length_c   1.000
_cell.angle_alpha   90.00
_cell.angle_beta   90.00
_cell.angle_gamma   90.00
#
_symmetry.space_group_name_H-M   'P 1'
#
loop_
_entity.id
_entity.type
_entity.pdbx_description
1 polymer ?
#
loop_
_entity_poly.entity_id
_entity_poly.type
_entity_poly.pdbx_seq_one_letter_code
_entity_poly.pdbx_strand_id
1 'polypeptide(L)'
;MSEVTANYDQSWKEALNEYFESFLAFFFPVAHQAIDWTKTPESLDKELQEITASGETKNRITDKLYKVWLLDQTQVWILIHIEIQSQYDVNFEERMYIYNYRAFDLYHQFVVSVAILGDTSPSWRPNSYDRAMLDCELSR
;
A
#
# COMPACT_ATOMS: atom_id res chain seq x y z
N MET A 1 -20.92 -13.29 -18.41
CA MET A 1 -21.52 -12.91 -17.11
C MET A 1 -20.74 -11.69 -16.64
N SER A 2 -21.35 -10.51 -16.58
CA SER A 2 -20.69 -9.30 -16.11
C SER A 2 -20.43 -9.44 -14.61
N GLU A 3 -19.17 -9.58 -14.21
CA GLU A 3 -18.78 -9.51 -12.81
C GLU A 3 -19.29 -8.19 -12.23
N VAL A 4 -20.04 -8.30 -11.14
CA VAL A 4 -20.52 -7.18 -10.36
C VAL A 4 -19.31 -6.68 -9.57
N THR A 5 -18.40 -5.96 -10.20
CA THR A 5 -17.38 -5.11 -9.55
C THR A 5 -18.05 -3.87 -8.96
N ALA A 6 -19.16 -4.05 -8.24
CA ALA A 6 -19.98 -2.96 -7.74
C ALA A 6 -19.41 -2.45 -6.42
N ASN A 7 -18.94 -1.21 -6.43
CA ASN A 7 -18.80 -0.28 -5.30
C ASN A 7 -17.89 -0.66 -4.11
N TYR A 8 -17.35 -1.88 -4.03
CA TYR A 8 -16.49 -2.28 -2.91
C TYR A 8 -15.21 -1.43 -2.80
N ASP A 9 -14.54 -1.15 -3.91
CA ASP A 9 -13.32 -0.32 -3.94
C ASP A 9 -13.58 1.09 -3.37
N GLN A 10 -14.72 1.68 -3.72
CA GLN A 10 -15.11 3.01 -3.26
C GLN A 10 -15.47 3.00 -1.76
N SER A 11 -16.19 1.98 -1.30
CA SER A 11 -16.49 1.81 0.13
C SER A 11 -15.23 1.61 0.97
N TRP A 12 -14.25 0.85 0.49
CA TRP A 12 -12.98 0.67 1.19
C TRP A 12 -12.13 1.94 1.21
N LYS A 13 -12.18 2.76 0.16
CA LYS A 13 -11.54 4.09 0.18
C LYS A 13 -12.12 5.01 1.24
N GLU A 14 -13.44 5.11 1.27
CA GLU A 14 -14.14 5.95 2.23
C GLU A 14 -13.87 5.45 3.64
N ALA A 15 -13.92 4.13 3.84
CA ALA A 15 -13.57 3.51 5.11
C ALA A 15 -12.12 3.80 5.52
N LEU A 16 -11.14 3.71 4.62
CA LEU A 16 -9.75 4.06 4.95
C LEU A 16 -9.60 5.54 5.30
N ASN A 17 -10.27 6.44 4.59
CA ASN A 17 -10.22 7.87 4.89
C ASN A 17 -10.77 8.20 6.29
N GLU A 18 -11.83 7.51 6.72
CA GLU A 18 -12.50 7.78 7.99
C GLU A 18 -11.91 6.98 9.16
N TYR A 19 -11.42 5.76 8.90
CA TYR A 19 -11.01 4.79 9.91
C TYR A 19 -9.53 4.40 9.83
N PHE A 20 -8.66 5.22 9.24
CA PHE A 20 -7.22 4.92 9.10
C PHE A 20 -6.54 4.48 10.41
N GLU A 21 -6.81 5.18 11.53
CA GLU A 21 -6.25 4.81 12.85
C GLU A 21 -6.74 3.43 13.30
N SER A 22 -8.06 3.23 13.27
CA SER A 22 -8.66 1.94 13.66
C SER A 22 -8.21 0.79 12.75
N PHE A 23 -7.99 1.08 11.47
CA PHE A 23 -7.46 0.14 10.50
C PHE A 23 -6.03 -0.32 10.87
N LEU A 24 -5.13 0.63 11.15
CA LEU A 24 -3.77 0.28 11.58
C LEU A 24 -3.77 -0.40 12.96
N ALA A 25 -4.65 0.00 13.88
CA ALA A 25 -4.79 -0.66 15.17
C ALA A 25 -5.16 -2.14 15.02
N PHE A 26 -6.04 -2.46 14.07
CA PHE A 26 -6.54 -3.82 13.86
C PHE A 26 -5.56 -4.70 13.07
N PHE A 27 -5.06 -4.22 11.93
CA PHE A 27 -4.23 -5.03 11.02
C PHE A 27 -2.73 -4.93 11.29
N PHE A 28 -2.24 -3.79 11.81
CA PHE A 28 -0.81 -3.50 11.98
C PHE A 28 -0.52 -2.88 13.35
N PRO A 29 -0.79 -3.61 14.46
CA PRO A 29 -0.75 -3.05 15.81
C PRO A 29 0.63 -2.51 16.22
N VAL A 30 1.71 -3.06 15.67
CA VAL A 30 3.08 -2.58 15.92
C VAL A 30 3.30 -1.20 15.27
N ALA A 31 2.85 -1.03 14.02
CA ALA A 31 2.94 0.26 13.33
C ALA A 31 2.07 1.31 14.03
N HIS A 32 0.86 0.92 14.45
CA HIS A 32 -0.04 1.80 15.20
C HIS A 32 0.60 2.32 16.50
N GLN A 33 1.27 1.46 17.27
CA GLN A 33 1.93 1.86 18.52
C GLN A 33 3.09 2.84 18.33
N ALA A 34 3.70 2.86 17.14
CA ALA A 34 4.82 3.74 16.83
C ALA A 34 4.38 5.14 16.37
N ILE A 35 3.13 5.30 15.92
CA ILE A 35 2.58 6.55 15.38
C ILE A 35 2.10 7.46 16.52
N ASP A 36 2.41 8.75 16.39
CA ASP A 36 1.89 9.83 17.22
C ASP A 36 0.51 10.29 16.73
N TRP A 37 -0.55 9.70 17.31
CA TRP A 37 -1.95 10.00 16.99
C TRP A 37 -2.44 11.36 17.49
N THR A 38 -1.61 12.11 18.22
CA THR A 38 -1.95 13.51 18.54
C THR A 38 -1.87 14.42 17.31
N LYS A 39 -1.19 13.95 16.26
CA LYS A 39 -1.09 14.61 14.95
C LYS A 39 -1.99 13.90 13.94
N THR A 40 -2.83 14.66 13.26
CA THR A 40 -3.71 14.13 12.22
C THR A 40 -2.89 13.62 11.03
N PRO A 41 -3.02 12.35 10.62
CA PRO A 41 -2.40 11.84 9.40
C PRO A 41 -2.78 12.66 8.15
N GLU A 42 -1.82 12.89 7.26
CA GLU A 42 -2.02 13.63 6.02
C GLU A 42 -2.20 12.66 4.85
N SER A 43 -3.29 12.80 4.08
CA SER A 43 -3.47 12.04 2.83
C SER A 43 -2.59 12.63 1.73
N LEU A 44 -1.80 11.78 1.08
CA LEU A 44 -0.90 12.10 -0.03
C LEU A 44 -1.45 11.55 -1.36
N ASP A 45 -2.74 11.77 -1.62
CA ASP A 45 -3.42 11.25 -2.80
C ASP A 45 -2.82 11.80 -4.12
N LYS A 46 -2.26 13.01 -4.11
CA LYS A 46 -1.61 13.61 -5.30
C LYS A 46 -0.28 12.93 -5.61
N GLU A 47 0.53 12.72 -4.57
CA GLU A 47 1.81 12.04 -4.67
C GLU A 47 1.62 10.59 -5.08
N LEU A 48 0.58 9.94 -4.55
CA LEU A 48 0.18 8.61 -4.99
C LEU A 48 -0.21 8.58 -6.47
N GLN A 49 -0.93 9.58 -6.98
CA GLN A 49 -1.25 9.68 -8.41
C GLN A 49 0.03 9.78 -9.25
N GLU A 50 1.02 10.57 -8.83
CA GLU A 50 2.31 10.64 -9.52
C GLU A 50 3.06 9.30 -9.46
N ILE A 51 3.13 8.65 -8.29
CA ILE A 51 3.73 7.32 -8.06
C ILE A 51 3.02 6.20 -8.85
N THR A 52 1.77 6.38 -9.24
CA THR A 52 1.00 5.39 -10.03
C THR A 52 0.88 5.72 -11.51
N ALA A 53 1.14 6.97 -11.92
CA ALA A 53 0.90 7.48 -13.27
C ALA A 53 1.57 6.72 -14.43
N SER A 54 2.69 6.02 -14.21
CA SER A 54 3.42 5.31 -15.27
C SER A 54 3.09 3.81 -15.36
N GLY A 55 2.23 3.28 -14.48
CA GLY A 55 1.81 1.89 -14.54
C GLY A 55 0.70 1.69 -15.55
N GLU A 56 0.84 0.74 -16.49
CA GLU A 56 -0.25 0.28 -17.36
C GLU A 56 -1.42 -0.39 -16.60
N THR A 57 -1.36 -0.39 -15.27
CA THR A 57 -2.30 -1.05 -14.37
C THR A 57 -3.60 -0.28 -14.27
N LYS A 58 -4.51 -0.55 -15.22
CA LYS A 58 -5.92 -0.15 -15.15
C LYS A 58 -6.52 -0.48 -13.76
N ASN A 59 -7.14 0.54 -13.16
CA ASN A 59 -8.19 0.42 -12.15
C ASN A 59 -7.88 -0.40 -10.90
N ARG A 60 -6.87 0.00 -10.12
CA ARG A 60 -6.83 -0.36 -8.70
C ARG A 60 -6.97 0.89 -7.88
N ILE A 61 -8.24 1.23 -7.74
CA ILE A 61 -8.68 2.50 -7.20
C ILE A 61 -8.26 2.55 -5.72
N THR A 62 -8.25 1.44 -4.97
CA THR A 62 -8.22 1.37 -3.50
C THR A 62 -6.89 1.70 -2.80
N ASP A 63 -5.78 1.86 -3.50
CA ASP A 63 -4.50 2.20 -2.85
C ASP A 63 -4.57 3.59 -2.18
N LYS A 64 -3.88 3.73 -1.04
CA LYS A 64 -3.83 4.96 -0.24
C LYS A 64 -2.45 5.23 0.29
N LEU A 65 -2.05 6.50 0.30
CA LEU A 65 -0.77 6.95 0.83
C LEU A 65 -1.03 7.99 1.94
N TYR A 66 -0.48 7.73 3.11
CA TYR A 66 -0.57 8.64 4.25
C TYR A 66 0.80 9.03 4.74
N LYS A 67 0.95 10.28 5.12
CA LYS A 67 2.07 10.76 5.92
C LYS A 67 1.67 10.78 7.38
N VAL A 68 2.51 10.18 8.21
CA VAL A 68 2.34 10.09 9.66
C VAL A 68 3.60 10.58 10.37
N TRP A 69 3.46 10.83 11.67
CA TRP A 69 4.57 11.13 12.55
C TRP A 69 4.74 9.99 13.53
N LEU A 70 5.98 9.59 13.77
CA LEU A 70 6.30 8.66 14.84
C LEU A 70 6.43 9.42 16.17
N LEU A 71 6.45 8.67 17.28
CA LEU A 71 6.63 9.21 18.63
C LEU A 71 7.96 9.98 18.80
N ASP A 72 8.98 9.67 17.98
CA ASP A 72 10.26 10.38 17.94
C ASP A 72 10.25 11.61 17.02
N GLN A 73 9.07 11.99 16.52
CA GLN A 73 8.82 13.08 15.57
C GLN A 73 9.30 12.85 14.13
N THR A 74 9.84 11.66 13.82
CA THR A 74 10.20 11.29 12.46
C THR A 74 8.96 11.22 11.57
N GLN A 75 9.06 11.75 10.35
CA GLN A 75 7.99 11.65 9.34
C GLN A 75 8.16 10.37 8.54
N VAL A 76 7.07 9.62 8.39
CA VAL A 76 7.06 8.37 7.63
C VAL A 76 5.86 8.35 6.71
N TRP A 77 6.04 7.79 5.53
CA TRP A 77 4.97 7.55 4.58
C TRP A 77 4.52 6.09 4.68
N ILE A 78 3.21 5.87 4.78
CA ILE A 78 2.58 4.56 4.81
C ILE A 78 1.74 4.41 3.54
N LEU A 79 2.12 3.46 2.71
CA LEU A 79 1.39 3.08 1.50
C LEU A 79 0.60 1.81 1.78
N ILE A 80 -0.72 1.95 1.75
CA ILE A 80 -1.66 0.86 1.92
C ILE A 80 -2.11 0.39 0.55
N HIS A 81 -1.83 -0.88 0.26
CA HIS A 81 -2.39 -1.61 -0.86
C HIS A 81 -3.58 -2.44 -0.38
N ILE A 82 -4.73 -2.30 -1.03
CA ILE A 82 -5.89 -3.15 -0.74
C ILE A 82 -6.27 -3.91 -2.01
N GLU A 83 -6.21 -5.24 -1.92
CA GLU A 83 -6.67 -6.15 -2.97
C GLU A 83 -7.97 -6.82 -2.53
N ILE A 84 -9.10 -6.37 -3.06
CA ILE A 84 -10.44 -6.88 -2.71
C ILE A 84 -10.88 -7.98 -3.67
N GLN A 85 -10.34 -8.00 -4.89
CA GLN A 85 -10.67 -9.04 -5.86
C GLN A 85 -9.84 -10.28 -5.58
N SER A 86 -10.49 -11.37 -5.17
CA SER A 86 -9.88 -12.67 -4.87
C SER A 86 -9.25 -13.38 -6.08
N GLN A 87 -8.95 -12.66 -7.16
CA GLN A 87 -8.16 -13.16 -8.29
C GLN A 87 -6.69 -12.85 -8.01
N TYR A 88 -5.88 -13.90 -8.05
CA TYR A 88 -4.43 -13.82 -7.86
C TYR A 88 -3.82 -12.86 -8.88
N ASP A 89 -3.22 -11.78 -8.39
CA ASP A 89 -2.43 -10.89 -9.21
C ASP A 89 -0.96 -11.31 -9.19
N VAL A 90 -0.53 -11.96 -10.28
CA VAL A 90 0.85 -12.35 -10.55
C VAL A 90 1.85 -11.20 -10.42
N ASN A 91 1.41 -9.95 -10.63
CA ASN A 91 2.29 -8.77 -10.64
C ASN A 91 2.22 -7.95 -9.35
N PHE A 92 1.59 -8.48 -8.29
CA PHE A 92 1.39 -7.74 -7.04
C PHE A 92 2.71 -7.35 -6.37
N GLU A 93 3.65 -8.30 -6.26
CA GLU A 93 4.98 -8.09 -5.67
C GLU A 93 5.79 -7.05 -6.45
N GLU A 94 5.81 -7.17 -7.79
CA GLU A 94 6.49 -6.22 -8.67
C GLU A 94 5.87 -4.82 -8.55
N ARG A 95 4.55 -4.70 -8.41
CA ARG A 95 3.89 -3.40 -8.21
C ARG A 95 4.24 -2.77 -6.87
N MET A 96 4.21 -3.54 -5.78
CA MET A 96 4.63 -3.05 -4.48
C MET A 96 6.08 -2.55 -4.52
N TYR A 97 6.97 -3.28 -5.21
CA TYR A 97 8.35 -2.86 -5.44
C TYR A 97 8.43 -1.55 -6.24
N ILE A 98 7.76 -1.47 -7.39
CA ILE A 98 7.76 -0.28 -8.25
C ILE A 98 7.27 0.94 -7.47
N TYR A 99 6.19 0.83 -6.70
CA TYR A 99 5.64 1.99 -5.99
C TYR A 99 6.59 2.48 -4.90
N ASN A 100 7.20 1.58 -4.15
CA ASN A 100 8.21 1.94 -3.15
C ASN A 100 9.43 2.60 -3.80
N TYR A 101 9.94 2.04 -4.89
CA TYR A 101 11.03 2.63 -5.67
C TYR A 101 10.65 4.03 -6.19
N ARG A 102 9.47 4.19 -6.77
CA ARG A 102 9.02 5.48 -7.32
C ARG A 102 8.82 6.55 -6.25
N ALA A 103 8.37 6.18 -5.06
CA ALA A 103 8.29 7.12 -3.94
C ALA A 103 9.67 7.64 -3.54
N PHE A 104 10.69 6.76 -3.58
CA PHE A 104 12.07 7.16 -3.37
C PHE A 104 12.63 8.01 -4.52
N ASP A 105 12.37 7.62 -5.77
CA ASP A 105 12.85 8.34 -6.96
C ASP A 105 12.26 9.76 -7.07
N LEU A 106 10.96 9.92 -6.81
CA LEU A 106 10.26 11.20 -6.96
C LEU A 106 10.41 12.11 -5.73
N TYR A 107 10.43 11.54 -4.53
CA TYR A 107 10.33 12.32 -3.28
C TYR A 107 11.45 12.04 -2.28
N HIS A 108 12.38 11.13 -2.58
CA HIS A 108 13.41 10.67 -1.66
C HIS A 108 12.85 10.18 -0.31
N GLN A 109 11.65 9.59 -0.34
CA GLN A 109 11.00 9.03 0.84
C GLN A 109 11.00 7.51 0.79
N PHE A 110 11.41 6.89 1.90
CA PHE A 110 11.14 5.48 2.10
C PHE A 110 9.69 5.32 2.58
N VAL A 111 9.00 4.35 1.99
CA VAL A 111 7.57 4.13 2.27
C VAL A 111 7.38 2.76 2.89
N VAL A 112 6.66 2.73 4.00
CA VAL A 112 6.19 1.47 4.61
C VAL A 112 5.02 0.97 3.79
N SER A 113 5.26 -0.07 2.97
CA SER A 113 4.21 -0.72 2.18
C SER A 113 3.50 -1.78 3.02
N VAL A 114 2.18 -1.67 3.16
CA VAL A 114 1.33 -2.67 3.80
C VAL A 114 0.27 -3.14 2.81
N ALA A 115 -0.13 -4.41 2.93
CA ALA A 115 -1.10 -5.01 2.02
C ALA A 115 -2.22 -5.72 2.80
N ILE A 116 -3.46 -5.56 2.33
CA ILE A 116 -4.59 -6.42 2.72
C ILE A 116 -5.01 -7.23 1.51
N LEU A 117 -5.07 -8.54 1.70
CA LEU A 117 -5.42 -9.51 0.67
C LEU A 117 -6.76 -10.13 1.03
N GLY A 118 -7.79 -9.85 0.23
CA GLY A 118 -9.12 -10.46 0.31
C GLY A 118 -9.23 -11.78 -0.45
N ASP A 119 -8.15 -12.56 -0.47
CA ASP A 119 -8.06 -13.80 -1.22
C ASP A 119 -8.47 -15.02 -0.37
N THR A 120 -8.80 -16.14 -1.03
CA THR A 120 -9.22 -17.37 -0.35
C THR A 120 -8.06 -18.33 -0.06
N SER A 121 -6.85 -18.02 -0.52
CA SER A 121 -5.65 -18.84 -0.35
C SER A 121 -4.92 -18.48 0.95
N PRO A 122 -4.87 -19.38 1.94
CA PRO A 122 -4.12 -19.12 3.17
C PRO A 122 -2.60 -19.02 2.95
N SER A 123 -2.08 -19.53 1.83
CA SER A 123 -0.65 -19.59 1.54
C SER A 123 -0.13 -18.44 0.67
N TRP A 124 -1.01 -17.63 0.07
CA TRP A 124 -0.56 -16.50 -0.74
C TRP A 124 -0.30 -15.28 0.15
N ARG A 125 0.95 -15.14 0.59
CA ARG A 125 1.40 -14.03 1.46
C ARG A 125 2.69 -13.43 0.88
N PRO A 126 2.59 -12.68 -0.23
CA PRO A 126 3.74 -12.02 -0.84
C PRO A 126 4.43 -11.13 0.20
N ASN A 127 5.71 -11.37 0.46
CA ASN A 127 6.48 -10.69 1.50
C ASN A 127 7.81 -10.10 1.02
N SER A 128 8.20 -10.40 -0.21
CA SER A 128 9.45 -9.99 -0.84
C SER A 128 9.27 -9.93 -2.36
N TYR A 129 10.10 -9.16 -3.03
CA TYR A 129 10.22 -9.18 -4.48
C TYR A 129 11.71 -9.29 -4.81
N ASP A 130 12.10 -10.47 -5.29
CA ASP A 130 13.48 -10.79 -5.60
C ASP A 130 13.64 -11.04 -7.10
N ARG A 131 14.66 -10.42 -7.70
CA ARG A 131 15.11 -10.78 -9.05
C ARG A 131 16.59 -11.11 -9.04
N ALA A 132 16.91 -12.31 -9.52
CA ALA A 132 18.27 -12.73 -9.81
C ALA A 132 18.44 -12.90 -11.33
N MET A 133 19.51 -12.35 -11.88
CA MET A 133 19.89 -12.57 -13.27
C MET A 133 21.41 -12.58 -13.38
N LEU A 134 21.96 -13.61 -14.04
CA LEU A 134 23.40 -13.90 -14.02
C LEU A 134 23.88 -14.03 -12.55
N ASP A 135 24.99 -13.38 -12.21
CA ASP A 135 25.57 -13.34 -10.85
C ASP A 135 25.12 -12.10 -10.05
N CYS A 136 23.98 -11.49 -10.41
CA CYS A 136 23.45 -10.29 -9.77
C CYS A 136 22.09 -10.54 -9.13
N GLU A 137 21.91 -10.07 -7.90
CA GLU A 137 20.66 -10.17 -7.13
C GLU A 137 20.16 -8.77 -6.73
N LEU A 138 18.85 -8.58 -6.92
CA LEU A 138 18.10 -7.45 -6.41
C LEU A 138 17.08 -8.00 -5.40
N SER A 139 17.25 -7.65 -4.14
CA SER A 139 16.34 -7.99 -3.04
C SER A 139 15.83 -6.73 -2.37
N ARG A 140 14.56 -6.72 -2.00
CA ARG A 140 13.92 -5.63 -1.23
C ARG A 140 13.77 -6.00 0.24
#